data_AF-A0A3N5FX63-F1
#
_entry.id   AF-A0A3N5FX63-F1
#
_cell.length_a   1.000
_cell.length_b   1.000
_cell.length_c   1.000
_cell.angle_alpha   90.00
_cell.angle_beta   90.00
_cell.angle_gamma   90.00
#
_symmetry.space_group_name_H-M   'P 1'
#
loop_
_entity.id
_entity.type
_entity.pdbx_description
1 polymer ?
#
loop_
_entity_poly.entity_id
_entity_poly.type
_entity_poly.pdbx_seq_one_letter_code
_entity_poly.pdbx_strand_id
1 'polypeptide(L)'
;MRDVQEVLDFWFSEDAERHWFASTPAFDQETRKRFAQRVAHAASGKLMSWEEAPEGCVALCILLDQMPRNMFRGSPRAFATDAKALAIAERAVNRRFDRELTADHKQFLYLPFVHSEDVANQLRALALFETAGLREALEYVRDRLAVIRRFGRFPHRNAMLGRISTSEELKFLAQRPNDYGQRAEHPSDSAGAPARMLSQPASADLVSGLSRAGPAS
;
A
#
# COMPACT_ATOMS: atom_id res chain seq x y z
N MET A 1 11.86 -21.44 7.54
CA MET A 1 12.10 -20.25 8.38
C MET A 1 13.20 -19.34 7.83
N ARG A 2 14.38 -19.83 7.41
CA ARG A 2 15.45 -18.97 6.85
C ARG A 2 15.00 -18.10 5.66
N ASP A 3 14.21 -18.65 4.74
CA ASP A 3 13.70 -17.87 3.59
C ASP A 3 12.67 -16.80 3.96
N VAL A 4 11.88 -17.02 5.03
CA VAL A 4 10.95 -16.00 5.57
C VAL A 4 11.76 -14.84 6.12
N GLN A 5 12.75 -15.17 6.96
CA GLN A 5 13.60 -14.18 7.60
C GLN A 5 14.36 -13.33 6.58
N GLU A 6 14.84 -13.93 5.49
CA GLU A 6 15.54 -13.15 4.44
C GLU A 6 14.63 -12.11 3.75
N VAL A 7 13.34 -12.41 3.57
CA VAL A 7 12.37 -11.43 3.04
C VAL A 7 12.18 -10.30 4.05
N LEU A 8 12.01 -10.63 5.32
CA LEU A 8 11.76 -9.65 6.38
C LEU A 8 13.01 -8.79 6.65
N ASP A 9 14.18 -9.40 6.80
CA ASP A 9 15.46 -8.70 7.01
C ASP A 9 15.78 -7.74 5.87
N PHE A 10 15.49 -8.14 4.63
CA PHE A 10 15.64 -7.25 3.49
C PHE A 10 14.65 -6.09 3.57
N TRP A 11 13.35 -6.40 3.71
CA TRP A 11 12.30 -5.41 3.58
C TRP A 11 12.29 -4.40 4.74
N PHE A 12 12.59 -4.85 5.96
CA PHE A 12 12.65 -4.04 7.18
C PHE A 12 14.07 -3.59 7.54
N SER A 13 15.00 -3.59 6.58
CA SER A 13 16.30 -2.95 6.76
C SER A 13 16.18 -1.42 6.69
N GLU A 14 17.02 -0.70 7.43
CA GLU A 14 17.06 0.77 7.43
C GLU A 14 17.19 1.40 6.03
N ASP A 15 17.79 0.67 5.09
CA ASP A 15 17.93 1.08 3.70
C ASP A 15 16.60 0.92 2.95
N ALA A 16 15.98 -0.26 3.03
CA ALA A 16 14.72 -0.56 2.36
C ALA A 16 13.54 0.28 2.88
N GLU A 17 13.51 0.59 4.18
CA GLU A 17 12.47 1.43 4.81
C GLU A 17 12.31 2.79 4.12
N ARG A 18 13.43 3.40 3.71
CA ARG A 18 13.46 4.68 2.99
C ARG A 18 12.82 4.57 1.60
N HIS A 19 12.71 3.36 1.07
CA HIS A 19 12.23 3.07 -0.28
C HIS A 19 10.81 2.48 -0.34
N TRP A 20 10.17 2.15 0.78
CA TRP A 20 8.81 1.59 0.81
C TRP A 20 7.80 2.42 0.03
N PHE A 21 7.83 3.74 0.22
CA PHE A 21 6.90 4.69 -0.41
C PHE A 21 7.61 5.75 -1.26
N ALA A 22 8.93 5.60 -1.43
CA ALA A 22 9.80 6.46 -2.22
C ALA A 22 10.87 5.61 -2.91
N SER A 23 10.43 4.58 -3.63
CA SER A 23 11.34 3.65 -4.30
C SER A 23 12.15 4.33 -5.41
N THR A 24 13.25 3.69 -5.76
CA THR A 24 14.13 4.10 -6.85
C THR A 24 14.30 2.97 -7.86
N PRO A 25 14.69 3.28 -9.12
CA PRO A 25 15.08 2.27 -10.10
C PRO A 25 16.11 1.26 -9.57
N ALA A 26 17.06 1.73 -8.76
CA ALA A 26 18.09 0.90 -8.14
C ALA A 26 17.49 -0.09 -7.14
N PHE A 27 16.60 0.37 -6.25
CA PHE A 27 15.91 -0.50 -5.30
C PHE A 27 15.00 -1.52 -5.99
N ASP A 28 14.34 -1.12 -7.08
CA ASP A 28 13.50 -2.01 -7.87
C ASP A 28 14.31 -3.11 -8.57
N GLN A 29 15.47 -2.74 -9.13
CA GLN A 29 16.40 -3.70 -9.73
C GLN A 29 16.93 -4.68 -8.69
N GLU A 30 17.29 -4.21 -7.50
CA GLU A 30 17.78 -5.07 -6.43
C GLU A 30 16.69 -6.01 -5.91
N THR A 31 15.47 -5.48 -5.70
CA THR A 31 14.29 -6.28 -5.35
C THR A 31 14.05 -7.38 -6.38
N ARG A 32 14.09 -7.03 -7.67
CA ARG A 32 13.92 -8.00 -8.76
C ARG A 32 15.03 -9.05 -8.76
N LYS A 33 16.29 -8.64 -8.63
CA LYS A 33 17.46 -9.53 -8.64
C LYS A 33 17.41 -10.55 -7.51
N ARG A 34 17.03 -10.14 -6.30
CA ARG A 34 17.00 -11.01 -5.12
C ARG A 34 15.75 -11.88 -5.06
N PHE A 35 14.57 -11.33 -5.38
CA PHE A 35 13.30 -11.96 -5.01
C PHE A 35 12.44 -12.44 -6.19
N ALA A 36 12.85 -12.27 -7.45
CA ALA A 36 12.03 -12.69 -8.60
C ALA A 36 11.59 -14.16 -8.55
N GLN A 37 12.49 -15.07 -8.18
CA GLN A 37 12.14 -16.48 -8.06
C GLN A 37 11.17 -16.73 -6.89
N ARG A 38 11.34 -16.06 -5.75
CA ARG A 38 10.45 -16.20 -4.59
C ARG A 38 9.06 -15.63 -4.87
N VAL A 39 8.96 -14.49 -5.54
CA VAL A 39 7.67 -13.94 -6.01
C VAL A 39 6.98 -14.95 -6.92
N ALA A 40 7.69 -15.57 -7.87
CA ALA A 40 7.12 -16.61 -8.73
C ALA A 40 6.66 -17.87 -7.96
N HIS A 41 7.43 -18.29 -6.95
CA HIS A 41 7.06 -19.41 -6.08
C HIS A 41 5.84 -19.10 -5.21
N ALA A 42 5.75 -17.91 -4.61
CA ALA A 42 4.58 -17.45 -3.88
C ALA A 42 3.34 -17.37 -4.79
N ALA A 43 3.49 -16.77 -5.97
CA ALA A 43 2.43 -16.62 -6.96
C ALA A 43 1.87 -17.98 -7.40
N SER A 44 2.74 -18.98 -7.60
CA SER A 44 2.35 -20.36 -7.93
C SER A 44 1.87 -21.21 -6.73
N GLY A 45 1.91 -20.68 -5.50
CA GLY A 45 1.42 -21.38 -4.31
C GLY A 45 2.42 -22.34 -3.69
N LYS A 46 3.70 -22.31 -4.10
CA LYS A 46 4.74 -23.19 -3.55
C LYS A 46 5.17 -22.83 -2.12
N LEU A 47 4.82 -21.64 -1.64
CA LEU A 47 5.23 -21.11 -0.33
C LEU A 47 4.07 -21.02 0.68
N MET A 48 2.92 -21.66 0.43
CA MET A 48 1.73 -21.49 1.29
C MET A 48 1.88 -22.07 2.70
N SER A 49 2.84 -22.99 2.93
CA SER A 49 3.18 -23.43 4.29
C SER A 49 3.70 -22.30 5.19
N TRP A 50 4.14 -21.17 4.63
CA TRP A 50 4.56 -20.01 5.42
C TRP A 50 3.38 -19.37 6.17
N GLU A 51 2.14 -19.59 5.71
CA GLU A 51 0.95 -19.08 6.41
C GLU A 51 0.76 -19.73 7.79
N GLU A 52 1.51 -20.77 8.14
CA GLU A 52 1.43 -21.42 9.46
C GLU A 52 1.93 -20.53 10.59
N ALA A 53 2.70 -19.46 10.29
CA ALA A 53 3.26 -18.52 11.27
C ALA A 53 2.97 -17.05 10.93
N PRO A 54 2.89 -16.14 11.94
CA PRO A 54 2.61 -14.71 11.72
C PRO A 54 3.57 -14.03 10.74
N GLU A 55 4.87 -14.22 10.93
CA GLU A 55 5.95 -13.64 10.12
C GLU A 55 5.91 -14.15 8.68
N GLY A 56 5.52 -15.42 8.50
CA GLY A 56 5.38 -16.01 7.17
C GLY A 56 4.21 -15.39 6.39
N CYS A 57 3.10 -15.04 7.06
CA CYS A 57 2.03 -14.26 6.44
C CYS A 57 2.49 -12.87 6.00
N VAL A 58 3.28 -12.17 6.82
CA VAL A 58 3.86 -10.85 6.47
C VAL A 58 4.77 -10.96 5.26
N ALA A 59 5.69 -11.92 5.26
CA ALA A 59 6.62 -12.15 4.15
C ALA A 59 5.88 -12.49 2.84
N LEU A 60 4.82 -13.29 2.92
CA LEU A 60 3.97 -13.59 1.76
C LEU A 60 3.23 -12.34 1.26
N CYS A 61 2.71 -11.49 2.14
CA CYS A 61 2.11 -10.22 1.74
C CYS A 61 3.13 -9.33 1.03
N ILE A 62 4.35 -9.21 1.54
CA ILE A 62 5.42 -8.44 0.88
C ILE A 62 5.74 -9.01 -0.52
N LEU A 63 5.91 -10.33 -0.64
CA LEU A 63 6.22 -10.99 -1.92
C LEU A 63 5.10 -10.88 -2.97
N LEU A 64 3.83 -10.79 -2.53
CA LEU A 64 2.65 -10.85 -3.40
C LEU A 64 1.96 -9.50 -3.60
N ASP A 65 2.22 -8.52 -2.75
CA ASP A 65 1.62 -7.19 -2.81
C ASP A 65 2.68 -6.11 -3.05
N GLN A 66 3.72 -6.03 -2.22
CA GLN A 66 4.70 -4.94 -2.33
C GLN A 66 5.70 -5.15 -3.46
N MET A 67 6.44 -6.25 -3.45
CA MET A 67 7.50 -6.50 -4.43
C MET A 67 7.02 -6.51 -5.89
N PRO A 68 5.83 -7.03 -6.24
CA PRO A 68 5.30 -6.90 -7.61
C PRO A 68 5.16 -5.44 -8.07
N ARG A 69 4.80 -4.52 -7.17
CA ARG A 69 4.69 -3.07 -7.45
C ARG A 69 6.05 -2.42 -7.71
N ASN A 70 7.13 -2.94 -7.14
CA ASN A 70 8.50 -2.55 -7.47
C ASN A 70 8.98 -3.19 -8.77
N MET A 71 8.74 -4.49 -8.93
CA MET A 71 9.31 -5.29 -10.01
C MET A 71 8.62 -5.11 -11.36
N PHE A 72 7.36 -4.67 -11.40
CA PHE A 72 6.55 -4.65 -12.61
C PHE A 72 5.78 -3.35 -12.82
N ARG A 73 6.38 -2.21 -12.44
CA ARG A 73 5.81 -0.86 -12.62
C ARG A 73 5.23 -0.65 -14.01
N GLY A 74 4.14 0.10 -14.07
CA GLY A 74 3.46 0.46 -15.31
C GLY A 74 2.79 -0.72 -16.03
N SER A 75 2.68 -1.89 -15.39
CA SER A 75 2.13 -3.09 -16.01
C SER A 75 1.05 -3.76 -15.15
N PRO A 76 0.10 -4.49 -15.76
CA PRO A 76 -0.91 -5.25 -15.01
C PRO A 76 -0.29 -6.28 -14.05
N ARG A 77 0.96 -6.71 -14.30
CA ARG A 77 1.67 -7.68 -13.45
C ARG A 77 1.95 -7.13 -12.05
N ALA A 78 1.99 -5.82 -11.86
CA ALA A 78 2.12 -5.20 -10.54
C ALA A 78 0.95 -5.55 -9.59
N PHE A 79 -0.22 -5.88 -10.14
CA PHE A 79 -1.45 -6.13 -9.39
C PHE A 79 -1.93 -7.58 -9.49
N ALA A 80 -1.25 -8.42 -10.28
CA ALA A 80 -1.70 -9.77 -10.64
C ALA A 80 -1.85 -10.71 -9.43
N THR A 81 -1.16 -10.42 -8.33
CA THR A 81 -1.15 -11.23 -7.10
C THR A 81 -1.89 -10.58 -5.93
N ASP A 82 -2.52 -9.42 -6.13
CA ASP A 82 -3.26 -8.66 -5.08
C ASP A 82 -4.32 -9.53 -4.39
N ALA A 83 -5.14 -10.26 -5.16
CA ALA A 83 -6.19 -11.10 -4.61
C ALA A 83 -5.63 -12.22 -3.70
N LYS A 84 -4.45 -12.75 -4.03
CA LYS A 84 -3.80 -13.79 -3.23
C LYS A 84 -3.23 -13.21 -1.94
N ALA A 85 -2.58 -12.04 -2.02
CA ALA A 85 -2.08 -11.33 -0.85
C ALA A 85 -3.22 -10.97 0.12
N LEU A 86 -4.34 -10.48 -0.41
CA LEU A 86 -5.54 -10.18 0.37
C LEU A 86 -6.06 -11.42 1.11
N ALA A 87 -6.21 -12.54 0.42
CA ALA A 87 -6.71 -13.77 1.04
C ALA A 87 -5.79 -14.28 2.17
N ILE A 88 -4.47 -14.08 2.05
CA ILE A 88 -3.49 -14.41 3.10
C ILE A 88 -3.65 -13.47 4.30
N ALA A 89 -3.73 -12.16 4.05
CA ALA A 89 -3.94 -11.15 5.08
C ALA A 89 -5.24 -11.40 5.87
N GLU A 90 -6.33 -11.75 5.17
CA GLU A 90 -7.60 -12.12 5.79
C GLU A 90 -7.47 -13.31 6.73
N ARG A 91 -6.82 -14.39 6.28
CA ARG A 91 -6.60 -15.58 7.12
C ARG A 91 -5.73 -15.26 8.33
N ALA A 92 -4.67 -14.46 8.17
CA ALA A 92 -3.80 -14.04 9.27
C ALA A 92 -4.57 -13.25 10.34
N VAL A 93 -5.35 -12.24 9.93
CA VAL A 93 -6.19 -11.43 10.84
C VAL A 93 -7.27 -12.26 11.51
N ASN A 94 -7.89 -13.21 10.78
CA ASN A 94 -8.90 -14.10 11.36
C ASN A 94 -8.30 -15.03 12.42
N ARG A 95 -7.05 -15.47 12.23
CA ARG A 95 -6.27 -16.25 13.20
C ARG A 95 -5.65 -15.42 14.32
N ARG A 96 -5.84 -14.09 14.31
CA ARG A 96 -5.28 -13.13 15.28
C ARG A 96 -3.75 -13.09 15.28
N PHE A 97 -3.12 -13.51 14.19
CA PHE A 97 -1.66 -13.52 14.04
C PHE A 97 -1.06 -12.12 14.10
N ASP A 98 -1.85 -11.13 13.72
CA ASP A 98 -1.50 -9.73 13.80
C ASP A 98 -1.20 -9.26 15.23
N ARG A 99 -1.77 -9.87 16.27
CA ARG A 99 -1.60 -9.38 17.67
C ARG A 99 -0.17 -9.38 18.16
N GLU A 100 0.63 -10.36 17.71
CA GLU A 100 2.02 -10.58 18.16
C GLU A 100 3.04 -9.83 17.28
N LEU A 101 2.58 -9.22 16.18
CA LEU A 101 3.44 -8.51 15.23
C LEU A 101 3.80 -7.10 15.71
N THR A 102 4.98 -6.64 15.29
CA THR A 102 5.41 -5.24 15.40
C THR A 102 4.51 -4.32 14.60
N ALA A 103 4.59 -3.01 14.84
CA ALA A 103 3.82 -2.00 14.11
C ALA A 103 4.07 -2.07 12.60
N ASP A 104 5.34 -2.18 12.18
CA ASP A 104 5.69 -2.25 10.76
C ASP A 104 5.19 -3.54 10.11
N HIS A 105 5.34 -4.68 10.78
CA HIS A 105 4.80 -5.95 10.29
C HIS A 105 3.27 -5.89 10.13
N LYS A 106 2.55 -5.28 11.08
CA LYS A 106 1.09 -5.06 10.97
C LYS A 106 0.75 -4.21 9.77
N GLN A 107 1.47 -3.10 9.56
CA GLN A 107 1.25 -2.22 8.41
C GLN A 107 1.30 -3.01 7.10
N PHE A 108 2.35 -3.80 6.88
CA PHE A 108 2.49 -4.58 5.64
C PHE A 108 1.54 -5.77 5.53
N LEU A 109 1.10 -6.34 6.66
CA LEU A 109 0.04 -7.34 6.67
C LEU A 109 -1.32 -6.73 6.25
N TYR A 110 -1.56 -5.46 6.55
CA TYR A 110 -2.85 -4.81 6.28
C TYR A 110 -2.93 -4.10 4.93
N LEU A 111 -1.79 -3.76 4.30
CA LEU A 111 -1.77 -3.10 2.99
C LEU A 111 -2.57 -3.82 1.87
N PRO A 112 -2.63 -5.17 1.81
CA PRO A 112 -3.50 -5.85 0.84
C PRO A 112 -4.98 -5.44 0.90
N PHE A 113 -5.51 -5.12 2.10
CA PHE A 113 -6.87 -4.57 2.23
C PHE A 113 -6.99 -3.18 1.62
N VAL A 114 -5.98 -2.33 1.83
CA VAL A 114 -5.91 -0.97 1.28
C VAL A 114 -5.74 -0.97 -0.24
N HIS A 115 -5.15 -2.02 -0.79
CA HIS A 115 -4.98 -2.18 -2.23
C HIS A 115 -6.17 -2.83 -2.94
N SER A 116 -7.14 -3.36 -2.20
CA SER A 116 -8.35 -3.94 -2.75
C SER A 116 -9.29 -2.87 -3.33
N GLU A 117 -9.82 -3.11 -4.53
CA GLU A 117 -10.89 -2.30 -5.13
C GLU A 117 -12.29 -2.72 -4.62
N ASP A 118 -12.40 -2.96 -3.32
CA ASP A 118 -13.65 -3.32 -2.63
C ASP A 118 -13.84 -2.45 -1.38
N VAL A 119 -15.02 -1.85 -1.24
CA VAL A 119 -15.29 -0.90 -0.16
C VAL A 119 -15.29 -1.55 1.23
N ALA A 120 -15.72 -2.81 1.36
CA ALA A 120 -15.71 -3.52 2.63
C ALA A 120 -14.28 -3.79 3.09
N ASN A 121 -13.38 -4.14 2.16
CA ASN A 121 -11.96 -4.28 2.43
C ASN A 121 -11.31 -2.95 2.85
N GLN A 122 -11.67 -1.83 2.20
CA GLN A 122 -11.18 -0.50 2.60
C GLN A 122 -11.62 -0.12 4.02
N LEU A 123 -12.88 -0.40 4.39
CA LEU A 123 -13.38 -0.15 5.74
C LEU A 123 -12.70 -1.05 6.77
N ARG A 124 -12.46 -2.32 6.41
CA ARG A 124 -11.72 -3.26 7.25
C ARG A 124 -10.28 -2.80 7.45
N ALA A 125 -9.62 -2.30 6.41
CA ALA A 125 -8.29 -1.71 6.52
C ALA A 125 -8.29 -0.55 7.52
N LEU A 126 -9.21 0.40 7.38
CA LEU A 126 -9.31 1.54 8.29
C LEU A 126 -9.44 1.09 9.76
N ALA A 127 -10.35 0.15 10.04
CA ALA A 127 -10.54 -0.37 11.39
C ALA A 127 -9.29 -1.09 11.94
N LEU A 128 -8.58 -1.85 11.10
CA LEU A 128 -7.34 -2.54 11.49
C LEU A 128 -6.21 -1.55 11.83
N PHE A 129 -6.00 -0.54 11.00
CA PHE A 129 -5.00 0.50 11.24
C PHE A 129 -5.33 1.34 12.49
N GLU A 130 -6.60 1.69 12.70
CA GLU A 130 -7.04 2.43 13.89
C GLU A 130 -6.82 1.61 15.17
N THR A 131 -7.21 0.34 15.16
CA THR A 131 -7.05 -0.57 16.31
C THR A 131 -5.58 -0.83 16.63
N ALA A 132 -4.74 -0.96 15.60
CA ALA A 132 -3.30 -1.16 15.76
C ALA A 132 -2.53 0.09 16.17
N GLY A 133 -3.18 1.27 16.19
CA GLY A 133 -2.55 2.54 16.56
C GLY A 133 -1.59 3.09 15.51
N LEU A 134 -1.71 2.67 14.24
CA LEU A 134 -0.85 3.08 13.12
C LEU A 134 -1.27 4.46 12.57
N ARG A 135 -1.18 5.49 13.41
CA ARG A 135 -1.81 6.81 13.20
C ARG A 135 -1.25 7.53 11.98
N GLU A 136 0.03 7.38 11.73
CA GLU A 136 0.79 8.00 10.64
C GLU A 136 0.28 7.53 9.27
N ALA A 137 -0.23 6.31 9.18
CA ALA A 137 -0.78 5.73 7.96
C ALA A 137 -2.29 5.97 7.77
N LEU A 138 -3.01 6.52 8.76
CA LEU A 138 -4.47 6.64 8.69
C LEU A 138 -4.95 7.60 7.60
N GLU A 139 -4.26 8.72 7.40
CA GLU A 139 -4.59 9.64 6.31
C GLU A 139 -4.44 8.94 4.95
N TYR A 140 -3.36 8.16 4.79
CA TYR A 140 -3.16 7.33 3.62
C TYR A 140 -4.34 6.37 3.39
N VAL A 141 -4.80 5.65 4.42
CA VAL A 141 -5.90 4.69 4.29
C VAL A 141 -7.24 5.38 3.98
N ARG A 142 -7.52 6.53 4.62
CA ARG A 142 -8.75 7.30 4.40
C ARG A 142 -8.85 7.84 2.97
N ASP A 143 -7.74 8.28 2.40
CA ASP A 143 -7.68 8.72 1.01
C ASP A 143 -8.06 7.60 0.03
N ARG A 144 -7.63 6.36 0.30
CA ARG A 144 -7.90 5.20 -0.58
C ARG A 144 -9.36 4.79 -0.45
N LEU A 145 -9.89 4.77 0.77
CA LEU A 145 -11.33 4.57 1.00
C LEU A 145 -12.18 5.63 0.28
N ALA A 146 -11.76 6.90 0.29
CA ALA A 146 -12.49 7.97 -0.40
C ALA A 146 -12.53 7.75 -1.93
N VAL A 147 -11.39 7.34 -2.52
CA VAL A 147 -11.31 7.00 -3.95
C VAL A 147 -12.21 5.80 -4.29
N ILE A 148 -12.14 4.72 -3.51
CA ILE A 148 -12.96 3.53 -3.73
C ILE A 148 -14.45 3.83 -3.51
N ARG A 149 -14.83 4.64 -2.52
CA ARG A 149 -16.24 5.07 -2.33
C ARG A 149 -16.76 5.87 -3.52
N ARG A 150 -15.91 6.69 -4.15
CA ARG A 150 -16.30 7.54 -5.26
C ARG A 150 -16.39 6.78 -6.59
N PHE A 151 -15.42 5.92 -6.88
CA PHE A 151 -15.27 5.31 -8.20
C PHE A 151 -15.49 3.79 -8.23
N GLY A 152 -15.58 3.13 -7.06
CA GLY A 152 -15.61 1.67 -6.94
C GLY A 152 -14.29 0.97 -7.30
N ARG A 153 -13.28 1.73 -7.71
CA ARG A 153 -11.98 1.25 -8.19
C ARG A 153 -10.93 2.36 -8.10
N PHE A 154 -9.69 2.03 -8.39
CA PHE A 154 -8.58 2.98 -8.47
C PHE A 154 -8.37 3.48 -9.91
N PRO A 155 -8.72 4.73 -10.25
CA PRO A 155 -8.65 5.22 -11.63
C PRO A 155 -7.24 5.21 -12.23
N HIS A 156 -6.21 5.38 -11.40
CA HIS A 156 -4.81 5.34 -11.87
C HIS A 156 -4.40 3.97 -12.44
N ARG A 157 -5.11 2.89 -12.06
CA ARG A 157 -4.88 1.55 -12.62
C ARG A 157 -5.53 1.34 -13.97
N ASN A 158 -6.42 2.23 -14.43
CA ASN A 158 -7.24 2.01 -15.61
C ASN A 158 -6.40 1.72 -16.85
N ALA A 159 -5.43 2.58 -17.18
CA ALA A 159 -4.57 2.38 -18.34
C ALA A 159 -3.76 1.07 -18.25
N MET A 160 -3.17 0.78 -17.09
CA MET A 160 -2.39 -0.44 -16.85
C MET A 160 -3.24 -1.72 -16.95
N LEU A 161 -4.51 -1.64 -16.58
CA LEU A 161 -5.46 -2.76 -16.60
C LEU A 161 -6.31 -2.81 -17.88
N GLY A 162 -6.06 -1.94 -18.87
CA GLY A 162 -6.84 -1.86 -20.10
C GLY A 162 -8.30 -1.41 -19.91
N ARG A 163 -8.60 -0.70 -18.82
CA ARG A 163 -9.94 -0.17 -18.53
C ARG A 163 -10.12 1.20 -19.16
N ILE A 164 -11.31 1.48 -19.68
CA ILE A 164 -11.69 2.82 -20.14
C ILE A 164 -12.03 3.68 -18.92
N SER A 165 -11.38 4.83 -18.79
CA SER A 165 -11.69 5.83 -17.78
C SER A 165 -12.93 6.63 -18.15
N THR A 166 -13.80 6.88 -17.18
CA THR A 166 -14.91 7.82 -17.32
C THR A 166 -14.41 9.27 -17.36
N SER A 167 -15.24 10.21 -17.82
CA SER A 167 -14.90 11.63 -17.82
C SER A 167 -14.61 12.18 -16.41
N GLU A 168 -15.28 11.63 -15.38
CA GLU A 168 -15.02 12.02 -13.99
C GLU A 168 -13.66 11.50 -13.49
N GLU A 169 -13.33 10.24 -13.80
CA GLU A 169 -12.04 9.65 -13.49
C GLU A 169 -10.89 10.41 -14.18
N LEU A 170 -11.07 10.82 -15.45
CA LEU A 170 -10.08 11.64 -16.16
C LEU A 170 -9.85 13.01 -15.50
N LYS A 171 -10.94 13.69 -15.09
CA LYS A 171 -10.83 14.95 -14.33
C LYS A 171 -10.11 14.76 -13.00
N PHE A 172 -10.43 13.67 -12.28
CA PHE A 172 -9.76 13.32 -11.03
C PHE A 172 -8.25 13.08 -11.23
N LEU A 173 -7.87 12.30 -12.25
CA LEU A 173 -6.46 12.03 -12.58
C LEU A 173 -5.69 13.30 -12.97
N ALA A 174 -6.33 14.25 -13.67
CA ALA A 174 -5.71 15.51 -14.03
C ALA A 174 -5.44 16.41 -12.80
N GLN A 175 -6.29 16.36 -11.77
CA GLN A 175 -6.13 17.14 -10.53
C GLN A 175 -5.17 16.46 -9.54
N ARG A 176 -5.09 15.13 -9.57
CA ARG A 176 -4.21 14.32 -8.72
C ARG A 176 -3.36 13.40 -9.60
N PRO A 177 -2.23 13.89 -10.16
CA PRO A 177 -1.39 13.08 -11.04
C PRO A 177 -0.58 12.00 -10.30
N ASN A 178 -0.76 11.84 -8.98
CA ASN A 178 -0.10 10.79 -8.21
C ASN A 178 -0.60 9.40 -8.67
N ASP A 179 0.34 8.61 -9.16
CA ASP A 179 0.21 7.26 -9.70
C ASP A 179 0.51 6.18 -8.65
N TYR A 180 0.75 6.58 -7.41
CA TYR A 180 1.21 5.73 -6.30
C TYR A 180 2.51 4.98 -6.66
N GLY A 181 3.38 5.64 -7.41
CA GLY A 181 4.67 5.11 -7.86
C GLY A 181 4.59 4.10 -9.00
N GLN A 182 3.45 3.97 -9.69
CA GLN A 182 3.26 2.94 -10.72
C GLN A 182 3.55 3.40 -12.16
N ARG A 183 4.11 4.58 -12.40
CA ARG A 183 4.62 4.99 -13.73
C ARG A 183 5.74 4.06 -14.16
N ALA A 184 5.70 3.66 -15.44
CA ALA A 184 6.84 3.03 -16.09
C ALA A 184 7.98 4.04 -16.21
N GLU A 185 9.23 3.57 -16.14
CA GLU A 185 10.39 4.42 -16.39
C GLU A 185 10.37 4.94 -17.84
N HIS A 186 10.44 6.26 -18.00
CA HIS A 186 10.92 6.88 -19.23
C HIS A 186 12.42 7.19 -19.08
N PRO A 187 13.26 7.00 -20.12
CA PRO A 187 14.71 7.21 -20.02
C PRO A 187 15.15 8.63 -19.59
N SER A 188 14.24 9.60 -19.52
CA SER A 188 14.47 10.99 -19.11
C SER A 188 14.08 11.31 -17.66
N ASP A 189 13.39 10.41 -16.95
CA ASP A 189 12.73 10.75 -15.68
C ASP A 189 13.60 10.30 -14.49
N SER A 190 14.78 10.91 -14.34
CA SER A 190 15.68 10.71 -13.19
C SER A 190 15.39 11.64 -12.00
N ALA A 191 14.22 12.28 -11.94
CA ALA A 191 13.81 13.12 -10.82
C ALA A 191 12.80 12.36 -9.95
N GLY A 192 13.30 11.77 -8.86
CA GLY A 192 12.49 11.12 -7.84
C GLY A 192 11.36 12.03 -7.33
N ALA A 193 10.17 11.46 -7.15
CA ALA A 193 9.07 12.14 -6.48
C ALA A 193 9.52 12.61 -5.09
N PRO A 194 9.10 13.81 -4.62
CA PRO A 194 9.59 14.34 -3.37
C PRO A 194 9.16 13.47 -2.19
N ALA A 195 10.13 13.06 -1.39
CA ALA A 195 9.96 12.49 -0.07
C ALA A 195 9.31 13.53 0.86
N ARG A 196 7.97 13.55 0.92
CA ARG A 196 7.20 14.12 2.02
C ARG A 196 5.90 13.33 2.16
N MET A 197 5.95 12.21 2.88
CA MET A 197 4.72 11.58 3.36
C MET A 197 4.74 11.24 4.86
N LEU A 198 5.82 11.56 5.59
CA LEU A 198 5.90 11.31 7.04
C LEU A 198 6.57 12.44 7.87
N SER A 199 6.69 13.66 7.35
CA SER A 199 7.21 14.79 8.14
C SER A 199 6.64 16.14 7.72
N GLN A 200 5.43 16.46 8.21
CA GLN A 200 5.06 17.76 8.81
C GLN A 200 3.53 17.80 9.08
N PRO A 201 3.09 18.46 10.18
CA PRO A 201 1.69 18.50 10.56
C PRO A 201 0.89 19.37 9.58
N ALA A 202 -0.31 18.92 9.23
CA ALA A 202 -1.26 19.69 8.44
C ALA A 202 -1.61 21.00 9.16
N SER A 203 -1.41 22.12 8.46
CA SER A 203 -1.85 23.44 8.87
C SER A 203 -3.37 23.43 9.08
N ALA A 204 -3.79 23.63 10.32
CA ALA A 204 -5.17 23.97 10.64
C ALA A 204 -5.36 25.46 10.38
N ASP A 205 -6.11 25.80 9.33
CA ASP A 205 -6.80 27.08 9.24
C ASP A 205 -7.94 26.94 8.23
N LEU A 206 -9.17 26.99 8.75
CA LEU A 206 -10.38 27.57 8.13
C LEU A 206 -11.61 27.19 8.97
N VAL A 207 -11.74 27.74 10.18
CA VAL A 207 -13.04 28.20 10.72
C VAL A 207 -12.77 29.29 11.77
N SER A 208 -12.77 30.56 11.37
CA SER A 208 -12.97 31.68 12.28
C SER A 208 -13.97 32.64 11.65
N GLY A 209 -15.18 32.66 12.20
CA GLY A 209 -16.24 33.55 11.75
C GLY A 209 -17.60 33.09 12.24
N LEU A 210 -17.95 33.45 13.47
CA LEU A 210 -19.17 34.21 13.82
C LEU A 210 -19.28 34.37 15.34
N SER A 211 -19.21 35.62 15.77
CA SER A 211 -19.29 36.12 17.13
C SER A 211 -20.55 35.69 17.88
N ARG A 212 -20.39 35.29 19.14
CA ARG A 212 -21.46 35.30 20.14
C ARG A 212 -21.51 36.70 20.78
N ALA A 213 -22.64 37.37 20.63
CA ALA A 213 -23.03 38.51 21.46
C ALA A 213 -23.29 38.01 22.90
N GLY A 214 -22.68 38.67 23.89
CA GLY A 214 -22.95 38.47 25.31
C GLY A 214 -24.22 39.23 25.76
N PRO A 215 -24.82 38.86 26.90
CA PRO A 215 -26.07 39.46 27.36
C PRO A 215 -25.83 40.79 28.06
N ALA A 216 -26.77 41.71 27.89
CA ALA A 216 -26.84 42.98 28.63
C ALA A 216 -27.14 42.72 30.11
N SER A 217 -26.46 43.49 30.97
CA SER A 217 -26.89 43.81 32.34
C SER A 217 -27.43 45.22 32.36
#